data_AF-A0A139N838-F1
#
_entry.id   AF-A0A139N838-F1
#
_cell.length_a   1.000
_cell.length_b   1.000
_cell.length_c   1.000
_cell.angle_alpha   90.00
_cell.angle_beta   90.00
_cell.angle_gamma   90.00
#
_symmetry.space_group_name_H-M   'P 1'
#
loop_
_entity.id
_entity.type
_entity.pdbx_description
1 polymer ?
#
loop_
_entity_poly.entity_id
_entity_poly.type
_entity_poly.pdbx_seq_one_letter_code
_entity_poly.pdbx_strand_id
1 'polypeptide(L)'
;MHVDINLDHYKCYNYRRAGDTCSGSHYLRKETLEEIVLTDLNQLITSINLNEDELIDKLKSRFDIRENKKQDSLRKQLSFAEKRSSELDIIIQMLYEKQLLDAISDERFKKLADSYEAEQVDLDRQILEFRKILTTQIESKNNIEEKFLTTIRKYTLLEKLTPQLVNELIDKIVIHQPVGKGKNRQATIEIYDRFIGEL
;
A
#
# COMPACT_ATOMS: atom_id res chain seq x y z
N MET A 1 -8.99 26.45 -38.48
CA MET A 1 -8.54 25.25 -37.73
C MET A 1 -9.35 25.19 -36.45
N HIS A 2 -10.35 24.32 -36.39
CA HIS A 2 -11.00 24.00 -35.12
C HIS A 2 -10.02 23.14 -34.33
N VAL A 3 -9.48 23.69 -33.24
CA VAL A 3 -8.79 22.87 -32.24
C VAL A 3 -9.90 22.16 -31.48
N ASP A 4 -10.03 20.86 -31.67
CA ASP A 4 -10.90 20.03 -30.83
C ASP A 4 -10.33 20.07 -29.40
N ILE A 5 -10.91 20.95 -28.57
CA ILE A 5 -10.53 21.07 -27.17
C ILE A 5 -11.04 19.81 -26.47
N ASN A 6 -10.14 18.90 -26.10
CA ASN A 6 -10.48 17.75 -25.29
C ASN A 6 -10.86 18.22 -23.88
N LEU A 7 -12.15 18.10 -23.54
CA LEU A 7 -12.70 18.50 -22.24
C LEU A 7 -12.81 17.34 -21.24
N ASP A 8 -12.15 16.21 -21.53
CA ASP A 8 -12.07 15.06 -20.64
C ASP A 8 -11.46 15.45 -19.29
N HIS A 9 -12.05 14.94 -18.22
CA HIS A 9 -11.62 15.22 -16.86
C HIS A 9 -11.94 14.06 -15.94
N TYR A 10 -11.06 13.83 -14.98
CA TYR A 10 -11.25 12.90 -13.88
C TYR A 10 -12.07 13.57 -12.79
N LYS A 11 -13.04 12.84 -12.23
CA LYS A 11 -13.91 13.30 -11.15
C LYS A 11 -13.82 12.33 -9.98
N CYS A 12 -13.74 12.87 -8.77
CA CYS A 12 -13.86 12.05 -7.57
C CYS A 12 -15.23 11.36 -7.55
N TYR A 13 -15.25 10.06 -7.28
CA TYR A 13 -16.49 9.28 -7.18
C TYR A 13 -17.42 9.82 -6.08
N ASN A 14 -16.86 10.21 -4.93
CA ASN A 14 -17.63 10.70 -3.78
C ASN A 14 -18.20 12.12 -3.98
N TYR A 15 -17.70 12.90 -4.94
CA TYR A 15 -18.21 14.25 -5.22
C TYR A 15 -19.68 14.26 -5.69
N ARG A 16 -20.20 13.17 -6.29
CA ARG A 16 -21.59 13.10 -6.77
C ARG A 16 -22.61 12.67 -5.71
N ARG A 17 -22.19 12.20 -4.53
CA ARG A 17 -23.12 11.73 -3.49
C ARG A 17 -23.51 12.88 -2.58
N ALA A 18 -24.82 13.05 -2.37
CA ALA A 18 -25.34 14.00 -1.38
C ALA A 18 -25.05 13.44 0.03
N GLY A 19 -24.08 14.05 0.71
CA GLY A 19 -23.58 13.68 2.03
C GLY A 19 -22.11 14.09 2.18
N ASP A 20 -21.81 14.87 3.22
CA ASP A 20 -20.56 15.60 3.50
C ASP A 20 -19.27 14.75 3.50
N THR A 21 -18.85 14.22 2.36
CA THR A 21 -17.60 13.44 2.24
C THR A 21 -16.51 14.14 1.44
N CYS A 22 -16.82 15.24 0.75
CA CYS A 22 -15.84 16.06 0.02
C CYS A 22 -16.14 17.55 0.23
N SER A 23 -15.16 18.31 0.71
CA SER A 23 -15.34 19.74 1.03
C SER A 23 -15.33 20.67 -0.20
N GLY A 24 -15.44 20.13 -1.43
CA GLY A 24 -15.43 20.92 -2.67
C GLY A 24 -15.45 20.11 -3.96
N SER A 25 -15.35 20.82 -5.10
CA SER A 25 -15.31 20.21 -6.43
C SER A 25 -13.94 19.61 -6.74
N HIS A 26 -13.89 18.28 -6.80
CA HIS A 26 -12.70 17.50 -7.13
C HIS A 26 -12.76 17.06 -8.60
N TYR A 27 -12.24 17.92 -9.48
CA TYR A 27 -12.01 17.59 -10.88
C TYR A 27 -10.59 17.95 -11.29
N LEU A 28 -10.01 17.12 -12.15
CA LEU A 28 -8.71 17.32 -12.76
C LEU A 28 -8.83 17.07 -14.26
N ARG A 29 -8.29 17.97 -15.08
CA ARG A 29 -8.29 17.79 -16.54
C ARG A 29 -7.43 16.59 -16.90
N LYS A 30 -7.91 15.77 -17.84
CA LYS A 30 -7.20 14.57 -18.29
C LYS A 30 -5.85 14.94 -18.91
N GLU A 31 -5.85 15.89 -19.83
CA GLU A 31 -4.64 16.41 -20.49
C GLU A 31 -3.59 16.86 -19.46
N THR A 32 -3.99 17.66 -18.47
CA THR A 32 -3.08 18.12 -17.41
C THR A 32 -2.49 16.96 -16.61
N LEU A 33 -3.30 15.95 -16.25
CA LEU A 33 -2.77 14.78 -15.53
C LEU A 33 -1.81 13.97 -16.41
N GLU A 34 -2.16 13.76 -17.67
CA GLU A 34 -1.35 13.01 -18.63
C GLU A 34 -0.01 13.71 -18.88
N GLU A 35 0.02 15.04 -19.03
CA GLU A 35 1.24 15.82 -19.18
C GLU A 35 2.14 15.73 -17.95
N ILE A 36 1.57 15.83 -16.74
CA ILE A 36 2.33 15.74 -15.49
C ILE A 36 2.98 14.36 -15.36
N VAL A 37 2.19 13.30 -15.56
CA VAL A 37 2.68 11.91 -15.45
C VAL A 37 3.72 11.61 -16.54
N LEU A 38 3.51 12.07 -17.77
CA LEU A 38 4.46 11.87 -18.87
C LEU A 38 5.78 12.60 -18.59
N THR A 39 5.72 13.82 -18.07
CA THR A 39 6.90 14.61 -17.72
C THR A 39 7.70 13.93 -16.62
N ASP A 40 7.04 13.46 -15.58
CA ASP A 40 7.67 12.81 -14.43
C ASP A 40 8.37 11.49 -14.84
N LEU A 41 7.70 10.65 -15.63
CA LEU A 41 8.30 9.42 -16.16
C LEU A 41 9.48 9.71 -17.10
N ASN A 42 9.40 10.73 -17.94
CA ASN A 42 10.51 11.10 -18.82
C ASN A 42 11.71 11.66 -18.04
N GLN A 43 11.48 12.39 -16.95
CA GLN A 43 12.54 12.83 -16.04
C GLN A 43 13.21 11.62 -15.36
N LEU A 44 12.43 10.64 -14.94
CA LEU A 44 12.95 9.39 -14.40
C LEU A 44 13.79 8.61 -15.43
N ILE A 45 13.29 8.45 -16.65
CA ILE A 45 14.05 7.78 -17.74
C ILE A 45 15.34 8.53 -18.06
N THR A 46 15.28 9.86 -18.16
CA THR A 46 16.45 10.69 -18.48
C THR A 46 17.50 10.61 -17.37
N SER A 47 17.07 10.62 -16.12
CA SER A 47 17.98 10.52 -14.98
C SER A 47 18.67 9.16 -14.88
N ILE A 48 17.98 8.06 -15.25
CA ILE A 48 18.59 6.73 -15.37
C ILE A 48 19.66 6.70 -16.47
N ASN A 49 19.39 7.30 -17.63
CA ASN A 49 20.35 7.36 -18.73
C ASN A 49 21.62 8.19 -18.41
N LEU A 50 21.55 9.12 -17.45
CA LEU A 50 22.65 10.01 -17.08
C LEU A 50 23.59 9.39 -16.05
N ASN A 51 23.04 8.75 -15.00
CA ASN A 51 23.83 8.09 -13.96
C ASN A 51 23.04 6.93 -13.33
N GLU A 52 23.09 5.77 -14.00
CA GLU A 52 22.31 4.60 -13.62
C GLU A 52 22.66 4.09 -12.21
N ASP A 53 23.95 4.03 -11.86
CA ASP A 53 24.41 3.45 -10.58
C ASP A 53 23.97 4.28 -9.36
N GLU A 54 24.14 5.60 -9.40
CA GLU A 54 23.74 6.49 -8.30
C GLU A 54 22.22 6.48 -8.08
N LEU A 55 21.46 6.43 -9.18
CA LEU A 55 20.01 6.41 -9.12
C LEU A 55 19.52 5.06 -8.60
N ILE A 56 20.11 3.95 -9.04
CA ILE A 56 19.83 2.61 -8.51
C ILE A 56 20.03 2.58 -6.99
N ASP A 57 21.14 3.10 -6.47
CA ASP A 57 21.41 3.09 -5.03
C ASP A 57 20.42 3.97 -4.25
N LYS A 58 20.07 5.14 -4.81
CA LYS A 58 19.04 6.02 -4.23
C LYS A 58 17.66 5.37 -4.23
N LEU A 59 17.29 4.64 -5.29
CA LEU A 59 16.03 3.92 -5.38
C LEU A 59 16.00 2.73 -4.42
N LYS A 60 17.09 1.95 -4.34
CA LYS A 60 17.24 0.84 -3.39
C LYS A 60 17.04 1.32 -1.96
N SER A 61 17.71 2.41 -1.57
CA SER A 61 17.57 2.96 -0.22
C SER A 61 16.14 3.41 0.08
N ARG A 62 15.45 4.05 -0.87
CA ARG A 62 14.04 4.46 -0.71
C ARG A 62 13.08 3.26 -0.62
N PHE A 63 13.28 2.25 -1.47
CA PHE A 63 12.51 1.02 -1.47
C PHE A 63 12.68 0.28 -0.14
N ASP A 64 13.92 0.08 0.30
CA ASP A 64 14.27 -0.53 1.57
C ASP A 64 13.60 0.19 2.75
N ILE A 65 13.64 1.53 2.79
CA ILE A 65 13.02 2.29 3.88
C ILE A 65 11.50 2.07 3.94
N ARG A 66 10.80 2.03 2.80
CA ARG A 66 9.34 1.84 2.76
C ARG A 66 8.96 0.41 3.13
N GLU A 67 9.68 -0.54 2.58
CA GLU A 67 9.38 -1.96 2.79
C GLU A 67 9.73 -2.38 4.22
N ASN A 68 10.86 -1.91 4.76
CA ASN A 68 11.20 -2.11 6.17
C ASN A 68 10.12 -1.57 7.11
N LYS A 69 9.54 -0.38 6.84
CA LYS A 69 8.43 0.15 7.66
C LYS A 69 7.18 -0.74 7.64
N LYS A 70 6.80 -1.26 6.46
CA LYS A 70 5.67 -2.19 6.32
C LYS A 70 5.96 -3.52 7.03
N GLN A 71 7.15 -4.06 6.83
CA GLN A 71 7.62 -5.28 7.46
C GLN A 71 7.72 -5.14 8.98
N ASP A 72 8.15 -3.99 9.49
CA ASP A 72 8.22 -3.72 10.93
C ASP A 72 6.83 -3.71 11.57
N SER A 73 5.84 -3.11 10.90
CA SER A 73 4.45 -3.16 11.36
C SER A 73 3.93 -4.61 11.40
N LEU A 74 4.20 -5.38 10.35
CA LEU A 74 3.77 -6.77 10.26
C LEU A 74 4.48 -7.68 11.29
N ARG A 75 5.79 -7.49 11.50
CA ARG A 75 6.58 -8.17 12.53
C ARG A 75 6.09 -7.85 13.93
N LYS A 76 5.70 -6.60 14.20
CA LYS A 76 5.07 -6.22 15.47
C LYS A 76 3.75 -6.94 15.66
N GLN A 77 2.87 -6.92 14.66
CA GLN A 77 1.57 -7.61 14.72
C GLN A 77 1.76 -9.12 14.94
N LEU A 78 2.70 -9.75 14.24
CA LEU A 78 3.07 -11.15 14.45
C LEU A 78 3.52 -11.40 15.88
N SER A 79 4.44 -10.58 16.42
CA SER A 79 4.91 -10.72 17.80
C SER A 79 3.79 -10.54 18.83
N PHE A 80 2.86 -9.60 18.60
CA PHE A 80 1.69 -9.43 19.45
C PHE A 80 0.77 -10.66 19.41
N ALA A 81 0.48 -11.19 18.22
CA ALA A 81 -0.37 -12.36 18.05
C ALA A 81 0.25 -13.62 18.69
N GLU A 82 1.54 -13.86 18.47
CA GLU A 82 2.29 -14.97 19.08
C GLU A 82 2.29 -14.86 20.62
N LYS A 83 2.52 -13.66 21.15
CA LYS A 83 2.48 -13.42 22.59
C LYS A 83 1.08 -13.70 23.15
N ARG A 84 0.03 -13.16 22.51
CA ARG A 84 -1.36 -13.39 22.95
C ARG A 84 -1.74 -14.87 22.90
N SER A 85 -1.31 -15.59 21.88
CA SER A 85 -1.52 -17.04 21.79
C SER A 85 -0.87 -17.77 22.97
N SER A 86 0.38 -17.44 23.31
CA SER A 86 1.06 -18.05 24.46
C SER A 86 0.41 -17.68 25.81
N GLU A 87 -0.15 -16.48 25.92
CA GLU A 87 -0.92 -16.08 27.11
C GLU A 87 -2.22 -16.87 27.23
N LEU A 88 -2.91 -17.14 26.10
CA LEU A 88 -4.11 -17.97 26.08
C LEU A 88 -3.81 -19.41 26.53
N ASP A 89 -2.69 -20.00 26.11
CA ASP A 89 -2.29 -21.34 26.56
C ASP A 89 -2.22 -21.43 28.10
N ILE A 90 -1.62 -20.41 28.73
CA ILE A 90 -1.51 -20.32 30.19
C ILE A 90 -2.90 -20.13 30.82
N ILE A 91 -3.72 -19.22 30.27
CA ILE A 91 -5.08 -18.95 30.78
C ILE A 91 -5.94 -20.21 30.71
N ILE A 92 -5.89 -20.93 29.59
CA ILE A 92 -6.64 -22.17 29.38
C ILE A 92 -6.17 -23.24 30.37
N GLN A 93 -4.86 -23.42 30.54
CA GLN A 93 -4.33 -24.36 31.54
C GLN A 93 -4.84 -24.03 32.96
N MET A 94 -4.76 -22.77 33.38
CA MET A 94 -5.26 -22.34 34.69
C MET A 94 -6.78 -22.53 34.83
N LEU A 95 -7.54 -22.32 33.76
CA LEU A 95 -8.99 -22.51 33.74
C LEU A 95 -9.34 -23.99 33.97
N TYR A 96 -8.60 -24.92 33.36
CA TYR A 96 -8.74 -26.36 33.61
C TYR A 96 -8.42 -26.71 35.08
N GLU A 97 -7.36 -26.16 35.65
CA GLU A 97 -7.01 -26.40 37.07
C GLU A 97 -8.12 -25.91 38.01
N LYS A 98 -8.75 -24.76 37.72
CA LYS A 98 -9.86 -24.23 38.53
C LYS A 98 -11.12 -25.08 38.44
N GLN A 99 -11.41 -25.66 37.26
CA GLN A 99 -12.52 -26.58 37.07
C GLN A 99 -12.34 -27.86 37.88
N LEU A 100 -11.11 -28.42 37.94
CA LEU A 100 -10.80 -29.61 38.75
C LEU A 100 -10.95 -29.39 40.26
N LEU A 101 -10.88 -28.13 40.71
CA LEU A 101 -11.07 -27.73 42.11
C LEU A 101 -12.52 -27.32 42.42
N ASP A 102 -13.46 -27.55 41.49
CA ASP A 102 -14.87 -27.11 41.57
C ASP A 102 -15.04 -25.61 41.88
N ALA A 103 -14.01 -24.79 41.57
CA ALA A 103 -13.99 -23.36 41.86
C ALA A 103 -14.78 -22.53 40.84
N ILE A 104 -15.17 -23.14 39.72
CA ILE A 104 -15.99 -22.57 38.65
C ILE A 104 -17.04 -23.61 38.24
N SER A 105 -18.23 -23.15 37.84
CA SER A 105 -19.27 -24.05 37.36
C SER A 105 -19.00 -24.51 35.93
N ASP A 106 -19.42 -25.74 35.61
CA ASP A 106 -19.28 -26.34 34.27
C ASP A 106 -19.81 -25.44 33.15
N GLU A 107 -20.96 -24.78 33.38
CA GLU A 107 -21.56 -23.88 32.39
C GLU A 107 -20.66 -22.66 32.10
N ARG A 108 -20.02 -22.11 33.15
CA ARG A 108 -19.12 -20.97 33.01
C ARG A 108 -17.78 -21.40 32.43
N PHE A 109 -17.26 -22.55 32.84
CA PHE A 109 -16.05 -23.14 32.27
C PHE A 109 -16.19 -23.31 30.77
N LYS A 110 -17.27 -23.98 30.32
CA LYS A 110 -17.52 -24.24 28.90
C LYS A 110 -17.59 -22.94 28.09
N LYS A 111 -18.34 -21.94 28.57
CA LYS A 111 -18.44 -20.63 27.90
C LYS A 111 -17.09 -19.93 27.75
N LEU A 112 -16.24 -19.98 28.78
CA LEU A 112 -14.92 -19.35 28.75
C LEU A 112 -13.93 -20.13 27.86
N ALA A 113 -13.90 -21.46 28.00
CA ALA A 113 -13.08 -22.35 27.18
C ALA A 113 -13.41 -22.18 25.68
N ASP A 114 -14.69 -22.25 25.31
CA ASP A 114 -15.13 -22.07 23.93
C ASP A 114 -14.70 -20.70 23.36
N SER A 115 -14.76 -19.64 24.18
CA SER A 115 -14.34 -18.29 23.76
C SER A 115 -12.83 -18.17 23.56
N TYR A 116 -12.02 -18.77 24.45
CA TYR A 116 -10.56 -18.71 24.34
C TYR A 116 -10.03 -19.59 23.22
N GLU A 117 -10.61 -20.78 23.02
CA GLU A 117 -10.27 -21.65 21.90
C GLU A 117 -10.61 -20.99 20.56
N ALA A 118 -11.75 -20.30 20.46
CA ALA A 118 -12.08 -19.53 19.26
C ALA A 118 -11.08 -18.40 18.99
N GLU A 119 -10.68 -17.64 20.02
CA GLU A 119 -9.65 -16.60 19.91
C GLU A 119 -8.30 -17.19 19.45
N GLN A 120 -7.91 -18.35 19.99
CA GLN A 120 -6.67 -19.03 19.64
C GLN A 120 -6.63 -19.48 18.17
N VAL A 121 -7.73 -20.06 17.66
CA VAL A 121 -7.84 -20.46 16.25
C VAL A 121 -7.70 -19.26 15.31
N ASP A 122 -8.27 -18.11 15.68
CA ASP A 122 -8.15 -16.89 14.87
C ASP A 122 -6.74 -16.30 14.94
N LEU A 123 -6.06 -16.37 16.09
CA LEU A 123 -4.67 -15.95 16.25
C LEU A 123 -3.72 -16.84 15.44
N ASP A 124 -3.88 -18.16 15.48
CA ASP A 124 -3.07 -19.10 14.71
C ASP A 124 -3.19 -18.87 13.20
N ARG A 125 -4.42 -18.57 12.74
CA ARG A 125 -4.65 -18.18 11.34
C ARG A 125 -3.90 -16.91 10.98
N GLN A 126 -3.97 -15.88 11.83
CA GLN A 126 -3.27 -14.61 11.61
C GLN A 126 -1.74 -14.78 11.63
N ILE A 127 -1.21 -15.57 12.57
CA ILE A 127 0.22 -15.88 12.66
C ILE A 127 0.70 -16.54 11.37
N LEU A 128 -0.03 -17.54 10.88
CA LEU A 128 0.29 -18.24 9.64
C LEU A 128 0.26 -17.30 8.43
N GLU A 129 -0.76 -16.44 8.34
CA GLU A 129 -0.89 -15.45 7.28
C GLU A 129 0.27 -14.43 7.31
N PHE A 130 0.58 -13.85 8.48
CA PHE A 130 1.67 -12.89 8.63
C PHE A 130 3.03 -13.51 8.28
N ARG A 131 3.30 -14.75 8.71
CA ARG A 131 4.53 -15.47 8.34
C ARG A 131 4.60 -15.73 6.83
N LYS A 132 3.48 -16.07 6.20
CA LYS A 132 3.41 -16.26 4.74
C LYS A 132 3.67 -14.96 3.98
N ILE A 133 3.10 -13.85 4.43
CA ILE A 133 3.32 -12.54 3.82
C ILE A 133 4.80 -12.14 3.95
N LEU A 134 5.40 -12.29 5.13
CA LEU A 134 6.81 -11.97 5.36
C LEU A 134 7.74 -12.80 4.46
N THR A 135 7.47 -14.10 4.29
CA THR A 135 8.30 -14.98 3.45
C THR A 135 8.17 -14.65 1.96
N THR A 136 6.94 -14.49 1.45
CA THR A 136 6.71 -14.10 0.04
C THR A 136 7.26 -12.71 -0.29
N GLN A 137 7.20 -11.76 0.64
CA GLN A 137 7.76 -10.42 0.43
C GLN A 137 9.28 -10.44 0.27
N ILE A 138 10.00 -11.25 1.07
CA ILE A 138 11.46 -11.39 0.97
C ILE A 138 11.88 -11.94 -0.40
N GLU A 139 11.16 -12.92 -0.94
CA GLU A 139 11.44 -13.50 -2.26
C GLU A 139 11.07 -12.56 -3.42
N SER A 140 10.05 -11.73 -3.23
CA SER A 140 9.61 -10.75 -4.24
C SER A 140 10.57 -9.56 -4.39
N LYS A 141 11.27 -9.18 -3.31
CA LYS A 141 12.17 -8.01 -3.27
C LYS A 141 13.23 -8.03 -4.38
N ASN A 142 13.98 -9.12 -4.48
CA ASN A 142 15.07 -9.23 -5.46
C ASN A 142 14.56 -9.23 -6.91
N ASN A 143 13.34 -9.73 -7.14
CA ASN A 143 12.74 -9.80 -8.46
C ASN A 143 12.13 -8.47 -8.93
N ILE A 144 11.71 -7.59 -8.01
CA ILE A 144 11.07 -6.31 -8.33
C ILE A 144 12.10 -5.31 -8.88
N GLU A 145 13.30 -5.26 -8.27
CA GLU A 145 14.40 -4.39 -8.71
C GLU A 145 14.87 -4.73 -10.13
N GLU A 146 15.10 -6.01 -10.41
CA GLU A 146 15.53 -6.46 -11.74
C GLU A 146 14.43 -6.21 -12.79
N LYS A 147 13.16 -6.44 -12.43
CA LYS A 147 12.02 -6.16 -13.31
C LYS A 147 11.86 -4.67 -13.62
N PHE A 148 12.10 -3.80 -12.65
CA PHE A 148 12.05 -2.35 -12.86
C PHE A 148 13.09 -1.89 -13.88
N LEU A 149 14.35 -2.26 -13.65
CA LEU A 149 15.46 -1.86 -14.52
C LEU A 149 15.29 -2.42 -15.93
N THR A 150 14.94 -3.71 -16.04
CA THR A 150 14.67 -4.32 -17.36
C THR A 150 13.49 -3.68 -18.07
N THR A 151 12.49 -3.18 -17.36
CA THR A 151 11.33 -2.51 -17.95
C THR A 151 11.68 -1.11 -18.43
N ILE A 152 12.35 -0.30 -17.60
CA ILE A 152 12.68 1.08 -17.97
C ILE A 152 13.75 1.15 -19.05
N ARG A 153 14.72 0.22 -19.08
CA ARG A 153 15.70 0.13 -20.16
C ARG A 153 15.08 -0.01 -21.56
N LYS A 154 13.81 -0.43 -21.67
CA LYS A 154 13.09 -0.50 -22.95
C LYS A 154 12.70 0.88 -23.49
N TYR A 155 12.68 1.89 -22.64
CA TYR A 155 12.14 3.21 -22.94
C TYR A 155 13.26 4.27 -22.86
N THR A 156 13.46 5.01 -23.95
CA THR A 156 14.41 6.13 -24.01
C THR A 156 13.73 7.48 -23.88
N LEU A 157 12.55 7.63 -24.48
CA LEU A 157 11.68 8.79 -24.35
C LEU A 157 10.23 8.33 -24.60
N LEU A 158 9.33 8.74 -23.73
CA LEU A 158 7.89 8.50 -23.88
C LEU A 158 7.24 9.68 -24.59
N GLU A 159 6.67 9.43 -25.76
CA GLU A 159 5.94 10.46 -26.51
C GLU A 159 4.52 10.65 -25.99
N LYS A 160 3.87 9.56 -25.52
CA LYS A 160 2.50 9.55 -25.02
C LYS A 160 2.31 8.49 -23.95
N LEU A 161 1.41 8.76 -23.00
CA LEU A 161 0.94 7.75 -22.06
C LEU A 161 -0.03 6.80 -22.75
N THR A 162 0.36 5.53 -22.85
CA THR A 162 -0.55 4.46 -23.25
C THR A 162 -1.10 3.77 -22.01
N PRO A 163 -2.33 3.22 -22.05
CA PRO A 163 -2.87 2.44 -20.93
C PRO A 163 -1.96 1.28 -20.53
N GLN A 164 -1.27 0.68 -21.50
CA GLN A 164 -0.30 -0.39 -21.25
C GLN A 164 0.86 0.11 -20.39
N LEU A 165 1.47 1.23 -20.77
CA LEU A 165 2.60 1.81 -20.04
C LEU A 165 2.22 2.27 -18.63
N VAL A 166 1.05 2.90 -18.49
CA VAL A 166 0.53 3.31 -17.18
C VAL A 166 0.32 2.09 -16.29
N ASN A 167 -0.28 1.02 -16.80
CA ASN A 167 -0.49 -0.19 -16.00
C ASN A 167 0.82 -0.91 -15.65
N GLU A 168 1.81 -0.85 -16.54
CA GLU A 168 3.13 -1.45 -16.36
C GLU A 168 3.95 -0.71 -15.29
N LEU A 169 4.03 0.63 -15.38
CA LEU A 169 4.91 1.44 -14.55
C LEU A 169 4.23 2.02 -13.30
N ILE A 170 2.93 2.33 -13.33
CA ILE A 170 2.26 3.07 -12.27
C ILE A 170 1.40 2.12 -11.41
N ASP A 171 1.60 2.16 -10.10
CA ASP A 171 0.73 1.50 -9.11
C ASP A 171 -0.55 2.32 -8.89
N LYS A 172 -0.38 3.60 -8.56
CA LYS A 172 -1.48 4.52 -8.28
C LYS A 172 -1.06 5.97 -8.43
N ILE A 173 -2.04 6.84 -8.62
CA ILE A 173 -1.86 8.29 -8.58
C ILE A 173 -2.79 8.83 -7.49
N VAL A 174 -2.22 9.52 -6.51
CA VAL A 174 -2.96 10.11 -5.40
C VAL A 174 -3.07 11.61 -5.65
N ILE A 175 -4.30 12.09 -5.74
CA ILE A 175 -4.59 13.51 -5.92
C ILE A 175 -5.16 14.03 -4.60
N HIS A 176 -4.44 14.95 -3.98
CA HIS A 176 -4.85 15.56 -2.72
C HIS A 176 -5.89 16.65 -2.95
N GLN A 177 -6.61 16.98 -1.87
CA GLN A 177 -7.56 18.07 -1.90
C GLN A 177 -6.86 19.39 -2.26
N PRO A 178 -7.36 20.14 -3.26
CA PRO A 178 -6.76 21.41 -3.64
C PRO A 178 -6.83 22.43 -2.51
N VAL A 179 -5.73 23.15 -2.28
CA VAL A 179 -5.61 24.22 -1.29
C VAL A 179 -5.67 25.57 -2.01
N GLY A 180 -6.32 26.56 -1.41
CA GLY A 180 -6.46 27.91 -1.98
C GLY A 180 -7.71 28.13 -2.84
N LYS A 181 -7.85 29.34 -3.40
CA LYS A 181 -9.02 29.77 -4.20
C LYS A 181 -8.57 30.51 -5.46
N GLY A 182 -9.35 30.37 -6.54
CA GLY A 182 -9.11 31.06 -7.81
C GLY A 182 -7.74 30.74 -8.39
N LYS A 183 -6.93 31.77 -8.65
CA LYS A 183 -5.56 31.65 -9.21
C LYS A 183 -4.56 31.01 -8.25
N ASN A 184 -4.84 30.99 -6.95
CA ASN A 184 -3.97 30.40 -5.92
C ASN A 184 -4.36 28.96 -5.58
N ARG A 185 -5.25 28.33 -6.39
CA ARG A 185 -5.65 26.94 -6.20
C ARG A 185 -4.51 26.03 -6.63
N GLN A 186 -3.94 25.28 -5.69
CA GLN A 186 -2.88 24.30 -5.92
C GLN A 186 -3.39 22.92 -5.53
N ALA A 187 -3.09 21.90 -6.33
CA ALA A 187 -3.38 20.51 -6.01
C ALA A 187 -2.06 19.74 -5.99
N THR A 188 -1.85 18.97 -4.93
CA THR A 188 -0.70 18.07 -4.82
C THR A 188 -1.07 16.75 -5.49
N ILE A 189 -0.20 16.27 -6.38
CA ILE A 189 -0.34 14.99 -7.07
C ILE A 189 0.89 14.17 -6.70
N GLU A 190 0.67 12.99 -6.15
CA GLU A 190 1.70 12.00 -5.88
C GLU A 190 1.55 10.85 -6.87
N ILE A 191 2.63 10.52 -7.59
CA ILE A 191 2.65 9.42 -8.55
C ILE A 191 3.45 8.29 -7.90
N TYR A 192 2.83 7.11 -7.79
CA TYR A 192 3.47 5.92 -7.26
C TYR A 192 3.77 4.97 -8.40
N ASP A 193 5.05 4.78 -8.69
CA ASP A 193 5.55 3.72 -9.53
C ASP A 193 5.41 2.35 -8.83
N ARG A 194 5.11 1.33 -9.63
CA ARG A 194 4.83 -0.04 -9.21
C ARG A 194 5.99 -0.72 -8.51
N PHE A 195 7.22 -0.32 -8.84
CA PHE A 195 8.42 -0.99 -8.37
C PHE A 195 9.15 -0.17 -7.31
N ILE A 196 9.16 1.16 -7.43
CA ILE A 196 9.94 2.03 -6.53
C ILE A 196 9.08 2.86 -5.56
N GLY A 197 7.77 2.87 -5.76
CA GLY A 197 6.85 3.67 -4.96
C GLY A 197 6.77 5.11 -5.48
N GLU A 198 6.61 6.06 -4.57
CA GLU A 198 6.42 7.48 -4.95
C GLU A 198 7.67 8.01 -5.66
N LEU A 199 7.42 8.63 -6.81
CA LEU A 199 8.39 9.32 -7.64
C LEU A 199 8.82 10.64 -6.99
#